data_AF-M4SUM8-F1
#
_entry.id   AF-M4SUM8-F1
#
_cell.length_a   1.000
_cell.length_b   1.000
_cell.length_c   1.000
_cell.angle_alpha   90.00
_cell.angle_beta   90.00
_cell.angle_gamma   90.00
#
_symmetry.space_group_name_H-M   'P 1'
#
loop_
_entity.id
_entity.type
_entity.pdbx_description
1 polymer ?
#
loop_
_entity_poly.entity_id
_entity_poly.type
_entity_poly.pdbx_seq_one_letter_code
_entity_poly.pdbx_strand_id
1 'polypeptide(L)'
;TGVEVTNTISKVQEAESKYLTAIGLLKALVAQLRTLHKLKPTMIALSATTKGQGVTQYTATGLYTCSSTVTPTAEADSNCSLESDQAGQITDANVNLQTAGHLNILVDSKIQLTKFKLIAAAKASDSVTDPATSHQGICTESGNKGNPSAASNVIAGVLEVTDHDAAPEKTQIFAANDVSKCNPANRDATWRADAAPNLAQTLCELKKVDSIVGRRYHKENAAQFVGDSELMTILSELNSPGTKAPKTEQEKKALIHKFFPQDPTAFKTEITDAVEKTEISIKIREKPIKGTPIALAGTADGAEVLAYYLGKDLA
;
A
#
# COMPACT_ATOMS: atom_id res chain seq x y z
N THR A 1 10.62 -38.49 0.05
CA THR A 1 9.66 -37.71 -0.75
C THR A 1 8.79 -36.79 0.10
N GLY A 2 8.37 -37.15 1.33
CA GLY A 2 7.55 -36.26 2.18
C GLY A 2 8.27 -35.13 2.96
N VAL A 3 9.57 -34.91 2.80
CA VAL A 3 10.32 -33.93 3.62
C VAL A 3 10.62 -32.63 2.86
N GLU A 4 10.94 -32.68 1.56
CA GLU A 4 11.24 -31.50 0.74
C GLU A 4 9.99 -30.79 0.20
N VAL A 5 8.92 -31.52 -0.12
CA VAL A 5 7.62 -30.94 -0.48
C VAL A 5 7.05 -30.15 0.70
N THR A 6 7.14 -30.70 1.90
CA THR A 6 6.74 -30.05 3.15
C THR A 6 7.58 -28.79 3.44
N ASN A 7 8.88 -28.83 3.11
CA ASN A 7 9.80 -27.70 3.24
C ASN A 7 9.47 -26.58 2.21
N THR A 8 9.07 -26.96 0.99
CA THR A 8 8.68 -25.98 -0.04
C THR A 8 7.33 -25.34 0.28
N ILE A 9 6.34 -26.13 0.73
CA ILE A 9 5.04 -25.62 1.18
C ILE A 9 5.20 -24.71 2.40
N SER A 10 6.03 -25.08 3.39
CA SER A 10 6.25 -24.22 4.57
C SER A 10 6.95 -22.92 4.20
N LYS A 11 7.91 -22.95 3.27
CA LYS A 11 8.55 -21.74 2.72
C LYS A 11 7.53 -20.84 1.99
N VAL A 12 6.63 -21.42 1.20
CA VAL A 12 5.54 -20.69 0.54
C VAL A 12 4.61 -20.02 1.55
N GLN A 13 4.19 -20.74 2.58
CA GLN A 13 3.34 -20.21 3.65
C GLN A 13 4.04 -19.10 4.45
N GLU A 14 5.33 -19.25 4.75
CA GLU A 14 6.11 -18.23 5.44
C GLU A 14 6.27 -16.97 4.58
N ALA A 15 6.54 -17.14 3.29
CA ALA A 15 6.59 -16.03 2.34
C ALA A 15 5.23 -15.32 2.25
N GLU A 16 4.14 -16.08 2.08
CA GLU A 16 2.77 -15.54 2.02
C GLU A 16 2.42 -14.74 3.27
N SER A 17 2.75 -15.26 4.46
CA SER A 17 2.55 -14.54 5.73
C SER A 17 3.31 -13.21 5.77
N LYS A 18 4.56 -13.19 5.30
CA LYS A 18 5.38 -11.96 5.20
C LYS A 18 4.79 -10.98 4.19
N TYR A 19 4.32 -11.44 3.03
CA TYR A 19 3.63 -10.60 2.04
C TYR A 19 2.34 -9.98 2.61
N LEU A 20 1.49 -10.78 3.24
CA LEU A 20 0.24 -10.32 3.84
C LEU A 20 0.48 -9.30 4.96
N THR A 21 1.52 -9.50 5.76
CA THR A 21 1.94 -8.55 6.80
C THR A 21 2.33 -7.22 6.17
N ALA A 22 3.20 -7.22 5.15
CA ALA A 22 3.60 -6.00 4.46
C ALA A 22 2.41 -5.26 3.83
N ILE A 23 1.50 -5.99 3.17
CA ILE A 23 0.26 -5.43 2.60
C ILE A 23 -0.61 -4.80 3.70
N GLY A 24 -0.75 -5.46 4.85
CA GLY A 24 -1.51 -4.94 5.99
C GLY A 24 -0.96 -3.61 6.50
N LEU A 25 0.36 -3.52 6.68
CA LEU A 25 1.02 -2.29 7.14
C LEU A 25 0.91 -1.15 6.14
N LEU A 26 1.06 -1.43 4.84
CA LEU A 26 0.85 -0.44 3.79
C LEU A 26 -0.58 0.09 3.79
N LYS A 27 -1.57 -0.79 3.95
CA LYS A 27 -2.99 -0.39 4.07
C LYS A 27 -3.24 0.48 5.31
N ALA A 28 -2.61 0.16 6.44
CA ALA A 28 -2.72 0.96 7.66
C ALA A 28 -2.16 2.37 7.45
N LEU A 29 -0.97 2.49 6.83
CA LEU A 29 -0.38 3.79 6.50
C LEU A 29 -1.28 4.61 5.56
N VAL A 30 -1.82 3.98 4.51
CA VAL A 30 -2.77 4.64 3.60
C VAL A 30 -4.00 5.15 4.35
N ALA A 31 -4.55 4.37 5.28
CA ALA A 31 -5.69 4.79 6.09
C ALA A 31 -5.36 5.98 7.01
N GLN A 32 -4.16 6.01 7.60
CA GLN A 32 -3.69 7.14 8.40
C GLN A 32 -3.55 8.40 7.57
N LEU A 33 -2.90 8.33 6.40
CA LEU A 33 -2.72 9.48 5.52
C LEU A 33 -4.06 10.01 5.00
N ARG A 34 -5.01 9.13 4.67
CA ARG A 34 -6.38 9.54 4.30
C ARG A 34 -7.10 10.25 5.44
N THR A 35 -6.95 9.74 6.66
CA THR A 35 -7.52 10.38 7.85
C THR A 35 -6.89 11.75 8.09
N LEU A 36 -5.57 11.86 7.99
CA LEU A 36 -4.85 13.12 8.12
C LEU A 36 -5.31 14.14 7.06
N HIS A 37 -5.44 13.72 5.80
CA HIS A 37 -5.94 14.57 4.73
C HIS A 37 -7.35 15.10 5.03
N LYS A 38 -8.29 14.22 5.43
CA LYS A 38 -9.65 14.63 5.81
C LYS A 38 -9.70 15.58 7.00
N LEU A 39 -8.73 15.49 7.90
CA LEU A 39 -8.64 16.31 9.11
C LEU A 39 -7.75 17.55 8.95
N LYS A 40 -7.25 17.83 7.74
CA LYS A 40 -6.44 19.02 7.45
C LYS A 40 -7.33 20.15 6.92
N PRO A 41 -7.76 21.11 7.77
CA PRO A 41 -8.44 22.29 7.27
C PRO A 41 -7.46 23.13 6.44
N THR A 42 -7.97 23.77 5.40
CA THR A 42 -7.20 24.70 4.55
C THR A 42 -7.63 26.15 4.77
N MET A 43 -8.85 26.35 5.28
CA MET A 43 -9.38 27.68 5.58
C MET A 43 -10.10 27.69 6.92
N ILE A 44 -10.15 28.88 7.52
CA ILE A 44 -10.94 29.16 8.72
C ILE A 44 -12.01 30.18 8.35
N ALA A 45 -13.28 29.85 8.62
CA ALA A 45 -14.36 30.81 8.59
C ALA A 45 -14.69 31.28 10.01
N LEU A 46 -14.88 32.58 10.18
CA LEU A 46 -15.37 33.17 11.44
C LEU A 46 -16.83 33.61 11.27
N SER A 47 -17.63 33.39 12.30
CA SER A 47 -19.05 33.78 12.32
C SER A 47 -19.52 34.17 13.71
N ALA A 48 -20.74 34.72 13.80
CA ALA A 48 -21.42 35.02 15.06
C ALA A 48 -20.57 35.84 16.06
N THR A 49 -19.93 36.90 15.58
CA THR A 49 -19.09 37.75 16.45
C THR A 49 -19.94 38.48 17.49
N THR A 50 -19.56 38.35 18.75
CA THR A 50 -20.25 38.94 19.91
C THR A 50 -19.27 39.60 20.86
N LYS A 51 -19.74 40.62 21.58
CA LYS A 51 -18.97 41.34 22.60
C LYS A 51 -19.42 40.91 23.99
N GLY A 52 -18.45 40.68 24.87
CA GLY A 52 -18.65 40.50 26.31
C GLY A 52 -17.95 41.59 27.13
N GLN A 53 -18.38 41.80 28.36
CA GLN A 53 -17.78 42.77 29.29
C GLN A 53 -17.84 42.23 30.72
N GLY A 54 -16.84 42.58 31.52
CA GLY A 54 -16.75 42.13 32.92
C GLY A 54 -16.48 40.62 33.03
N VAL A 55 -16.04 39.99 31.94
CA VAL A 55 -15.85 38.54 31.89
C VAL A 55 -14.56 38.18 32.60
N THR A 56 -14.57 37.06 33.30
CA THR A 56 -13.35 36.45 33.85
C THR A 56 -12.92 35.31 32.92
N GLN A 57 -11.67 35.34 32.47
CA GLN A 57 -11.08 34.25 31.69
C GLN A 57 -9.73 33.87 32.30
N TYR A 58 -9.54 32.56 32.51
CA TYR A 58 -8.43 32.03 33.30
C TYR A 58 -8.34 32.73 34.68
N THR A 59 -7.30 33.52 34.92
CA THR A 59 -7.08 34.27 36.17
C THR A 59 -7.33 35.77 36.02
N ALA A 60 -7.63 36.26 34.81
CA ALA A 60 -7.83 37.68 34.55
C ALA A 60 -9.32 38.04 34.63
N THR A 61 -9.63 39.04 35.45
CA THR A 61 -11.00 39.50 35.76
C THR A 61 -11.30 40.84 35.09
N GLY A 62 -12.58 41.13 34.84
CA GLY A 62 -13.01 42.43 34.33
C GLY A 62 -12.72 42.65 32.84
N LEU A 63 -12.55 41.58 32.07
CA LEU A 63 -12.15 41.65 30.67
C LEU A 63 -13.31 42.05 29.75
N TYR A 64 -12.95 42.80 28.70
CA TYR A 64 -13.74 42.92 27.50
C TYR A 64 -13.35 41.79 26.55
N THR A 65 -14.33 41.10 25.99
CA THR A 65 -14.10 39.97 25.09
C THR A 65 -14.75 40.23 23.74
N CYS A 66 -14.08 39.82 22.68
CA CYS A 66 -14.67 39.64 21.38
C CYS A 66 -14.64 38.15 21.04
N SER A 67 -15.80 37.54 20.85
CA SER A 67 -15.93 36.09 20.67
C SER A 67 -16.60 35.80 19.34
N SER A 68 -16.03 34.87 18.58
CA SER A 68 -16.58 34.40 17.30
C SER A 68 -16.53 32.88 17.26
N THR A 69 -17.45 32.29 16.51
CA THR A 69 -17.42 30.87 16.19
C THR A 69 -16.44 30.64 15.04
N VAL A 70 -15.48 29.75 15.28
CA VAL A 70 -14.50 29.29 14.30
C VAL A 70 -15.03 28.00 13.66
N THR A 71 -15.16 28.01 12.34
CA THR A 71 -15.49 26.80 11.56
C THR A 71 -14.34 26.51 10.60
N PRO A 72 -13.50 25.50 10.91
CA PRO A 72 -12.51 25.02 9.95
C PRO A 72 -13.23 24.36 8.77
N THR A 73 -12.81 24.68 7.56
CA THR A 73 -13.28 23.99 6.36
C THR A 73 -12.13 23.19 5.77
N ALA A 74 -12.38 21.91 5.49
CA ALA A 74 -11.49 21.11 4.66
C ALA A 74 -11.45 21.69 3.25
N GLU A 75 -10.36 21.42 2.52
CA GLU A 75 -10.38 21.56 1.07
C GLU A 75 -11.58 20.76 0.52
N ALA A 76 -12.30 21.29 -0.48
CA ALA A 76 -13.12 20.40 -1.31
C ALA A 76 -12.19 19.27 -1.79
N ASP A 77 -12.67 18.02 -1.90
CA ASP A 77 -11.88 16.85 -2.33
C ASP A 77 -11.18 17.13 -3.68
N SER A 78 -10.09 17.90 -3.65
CA SER A 78 -9.33 18.34 -4.79
C SER A 78 -8.42 17.17 -5.08
N ASN A 79 -8.95 16.27 -5.90
CA ASN A 79 -8.22 15.24 -6.61
C ASN A 79 -7.06 14.64 -5.78
N CYS A 80 -7.43 13.78 -4.83
CA CYS A 80 -6.64 12.58 -4.57
C CYS A 80 -6.59 11.66 -5.81
N SER A 81 -6.99 12.12 -7.00
CA SER A 81 -6.63 11.47 -8.25
C SER A 81 -5.12 11.62 -8.38
N LEU A 82 -4.48 10.51 -8.73
CA LEU A 82 -3.07 10.48 -9.04
C LEU A 82 -2.88 11.29 -10.33
N GLU A 83 -2.74 12.61 -10.20
CA GLU A 83 -2.63 13.58 -11.30
C GLU A 83 -1.30 13.38 -12.05
N SER A 84 -1.30 12.37 -12.92
CA SER A 84 -0.84 12.39 -14.31
C SER A 84 -0.88 10.95 -14.80
N ASP A 85 -1.28 10.75 -16.05
CA ASP A 85 -1.44 9.42 -16.64
C ASP A 85 -0.12 8.62 -16.75
N GLN A 86 1.01 9.15 -16.23
CA GLN A 86 2.30 8.45 -16.12
C GLN A 86 2.89 8.49 -14.70
N ALA A 87 2.90 9.64 -14.00
CA ALA A 87 3.38 9.73 -12.62
C ALA A 87 2.22 9.44 -11.64
N GLY A 88 1.85 8.17 -11.55
CA GLY A 88 0.69 7.74 -10.78
C GLY A 88 0.21 6.34 -11.15
N GLN A 89 0.55 5.87 -12.35
CA GLN A 89 0.30 4.49 -12.73
C GLN A 89 1.27 3.56 -11.98
N ILE A 90 0.77 2.91 -10.94
CA ILE A 90 1.40 1.74 -10.32
C ILE A 90 1.29 0.60 -11.34
N THR A 91 2.26 0.53 -12.23
CA THR A 91 2.45 -0.61 -13.15
C THR A 91 3.71 -1.35 -12.73
N ASP A 92 3.77 -2.64 -13.02
CA ASP A 92 4.99 -3.44 -12.81
C ASP A 92 6.20 -2.86 -13.56
N ALA A 93 5.96 -2.11 -14.66
CA ALA A 93 6.99 -1.40 -15.42
C ALA A 93 7.54 -0.16 -14.68
N ASN A 94 6.70 0.54 -13.91
CA ASN A 94 7.07 1.76 -13.19
C ASN A 94 7.52 1.49 -11.74
N VAL A 95 7.15 0.34 -11.18
CA VAL A 95 7.50 -0.07 -9.81
C VAL A 95 8.44 -1.27 -9.87
N ASN A 96 9.74 -1.00 -9.94
CA ASN A 96 10.74 -2.04 -9.79
C ASN A 96 11.04 -2.26 -8.30
N LEU A 97 10.24 -3.12 -7.66
CA LEU A 97 10.46 -3.53 -6.27
C LEU A 97 11.83 -4.17 -6.07
N GLN A 98 12.50 -4.73 -7.09
CA GLN A 98 13.83 -5.32 -6.92
C GLN A 98 14.90 -4.24 -6.75
N THR A 99 14.87 -3.18 -7.55
CA THR A 99 15.87 -2.09 -7.51
C THR A 99 15.56 -0.97 -6.53
N ALA A 100 14.35 -0.95 -5.94
CA ALA A 100 13.98 0.03 -4.92
C ALA A 100 14.92 -0.06 -3.69
N GLY A 101 15.71 0.99 -3.47
CA GLY A 101 16.59 1.13 -2.29
C GLY A 101 16.03 2.04 -1.19
N HIS A 102 14.97 2.79 -1.50
CA HIS A 102 14.34 3.75 -0.58
C HIS A 102 12.83 3.81 -0.84
N LEU A 103 12.09 4.23 0.19
CA LEU A 103 10.68 4.55 0.15
C LEU A 103 10.53 6.06 0.32
N ASN A 104 9.78 6.70 -0.58
CA ASN A 104 9.35 8.08 -0.38
C ASN A 104 8.05 8.07 0.40
N ILE A 105 8.14 8.26 1.71
CA ILE A 105 6.98 8.21 2.62
C ILE A 105 7.02 9.40 3.58
N LEU A 106 5.85 9.83 4.02
CA LEU A 106 5.76 10.84 5.06
C LEU A 106 6.25 10.23 6.38
N VAL A 107 7.25 10.83 7.01
CA VAL A 107 7.78 10.35 8.29
C VAL A 107 6.79 10.61 9.43
N ASP A 108 6.84 9.77 10.46
CA ASP A 108 5.86 9.80 11.56
C ASP A 108 5.78 11.16 12.28
N SER A 109 6.89 11.89 12.40
CA SER A 109 6.92 13.24 12.99
C SER A 109 6.10 14.26 12.21
N LYS A 110 5.86 14.00 10.92
CA LYS A 110 4.99 14.80 10.05
C LYS A 110 3.56 14.30 10.07
N ILE A 111 3.26 13.07 10.50
CA ILE A 111 1.89 12.58 10.67
C ILE A 111 1.33 13.09 12.00
N GLN A 112 1.01 14.38 12.04
CA GLN A 112 0.48 15.07 13.23
C GLN A 112 -0.74 15.92 12.88
N LEU A 113 -1.61 16.13 13.87
CA LEU A 113 -2.76 17.02 13.70
C LEU A 113 -2.30 18.43 13.32
N THR A 114 -3.12 19.11 12.49
CA THR A 114 -2.86 20.47 12.06
C THR A 114 -2.74 21.40 13.27
N LYS A 115 -1.67 22.18 13.29
CA LYS A 115 -1.45 23.21 14.30
C LYS A 115 -2.10 24.51 13.84
N PHE A 116 -2.64 25.26 14.79
CA PHE A 116 -3.19 26.58 14.55
C PHE A 116 -2.39 27.62 15.29
N LYS A 117 -2.28 28.80 14.70
CA LYS A 117 -1.69 29.98 15.31
C LYS A 117 -2.81 30.94 15.67
N LEU A 118 -2.97 31.19 16.97
CA LEU A 118 -3.91 32.17 17.48
C LEU A 118 -3.20 33.51 17.67
N ILE A 119 -3.70 34.54 17.02
CA ILE A 119 -3.25 35.93 17.18
C ILE A 119 -4.37 36.70 17.86
N ALA A 120 -4.10 37.17 19.06
CA ALA A 120 -4.94 38.16 19.73
C ALA A 120 -4.30 39.53 19.53
N ALA A 121 -5.02 40.44 18.88
CA ALA A 121 -4.58 41.81 18.65
C ALA A 121 -5.59 42.76 19.30
N ALA A 122 -5.09 43.70 20.08
CA ALA A 122 -5.92 44.71 20.71
C ALA A 122 -5.24 46.07 20.58
N LYS A 123 -6.07 47.05 20.24
CA LYS A 123 -5.82 48.47 20.40
C LYS A 123 -6.99 48.95 21.22
N ALA A 124 -7.01 48.75 22.54
CA ALA A 124 -8.26 48.83 23.30
C ALA A 124 -8.19 49.83 24.47
N SER A 125 -9.19 50.70 24.52
CA SER A 125 -9.79 51.25 25.74
C SER A 125 -11.17 50.61 25.98
N ASP A 126 -11.85 51.00 27.05
CA ASP A 126 -13.22 50.55 27.40
C ASP A 126 -14.33 50.95 26.38
N SER A 127 -13.98 51.68 25.32
CA SER A 127 -14.89 52.17 24.28
C SER A 127 -15.22 51.14 23.18
N VAL A 128 -14.66 49.93 23.24
CA VAL A 128 -15.02 48.83 22.33
C VAL A 128 -16.39 48.29 22.72
N THR A 129 -17.44 48.72 22.01
CA THR A 129 -18.83 48.45 22.39
C THR A 129 -19.52 47.40 21.52
N ASP A 130 -19.06 47.18 20.28
CA ASP A 130 -19.86 46.46 19.28
C ASP A 130 -19.05 45.52 18.38
N PRO A 131 -19.63 44.40 17.92
CA PRO A 131 -19.04 43.61 16.86
C PRO A 131 -19.04 44.38 15.53
N ALA A 132 -17.97 44.23 14.76
CA ALA A 132 -17.89 44.78 13.41
C ALA A 132 -18.86 44.06 12.47
N THR A 133 -19.52 44.81 11.59
CA THR A 133 -20.44 44.24 10.58
C THR A 133 -19.74 43.87 9.30
N SER A 134 -18.61 44.51 8.97
CA SER A 134 -17.85 44.22 7.75
C SER A 134 -16.86 43.06 7.88
N HIS A 135 -16.44 42.71 9.09
CA HIS A 135 -15.44 41.65 9.34
C HIS A 135 -15.76 40.88 10.62
N GLN A 136 -15.98 39.57 10.50
CA GLN A 136 -16.16 38.69 11.65
C GLN A 136 -14.83 38.48 12.39
N GLY A 137 -14.88 38.28 13.71
CA GLY A 137 -13.67 38.18 14.56
C GLY A 137 -13.21 39.51 15.16
N ILE A 138 -13.87 40.62 14.83
CA ILE A 138 -13.47 41.97 15.23
C ILE A 138 -14.60 42.64 16.03
N CYS A 139 -14.22 43.26 17.15
CA CYS A 139 -15.07 44.18 17.90
C CYS A 139 -14.43 45.56 17.88
N THR A 140 -15.26 46.58 17.71
CA THR A 140 -14.87 47.96 17.46
C THR A 140 -15.84 48.92 18.17
N GLU A 141 -15.54 50.21 18.11
CA GLU A 141 -16.41 51.30 18.55
C GLU A 141 -17.72 51.33 17.73
N SER A 142 -18.84 51.70 18.36
CA SER A 142 -20.16 51.73 17.72
C SER A 142 -20.22 52.54 16.42
N GLY A 143 -19.53 53.68 16.38
CA GLY A 143 -19.46 54.55 15.20
C GLY A 143 -18.69 53.93 14.02
N ASN A 144 -17.91 52.88 14.26
CA ASN A 144 -17.00 52.27 13.30
C ASN A 144 -17.36 50.82 12.94
N LYS A 145 -18.55 50.33 13.29
CA LYS A 145 -18.98 48.93 13.01
C LYS A 145 -18.80 48.52 11.55
N GLY A 146 -19.11 49.43 10.61
CA GLY A 146 -18.96 49.18 9.17
C GLY A 146 -17.52 49.34 8.64
N ASN A 147 -16.65 50.05 9.36
CA ASN A 147 -15.28 50.32 8.95
C ASN A 147 -14.28 50.22 10.13
N PRO A 148 -13.95 49.00 10.59
CA PRO A 148 -13.08 48.80 11.75
C PRO A 148 -11.66 49.32 11.57
N SER A 149 -11.17 49.49 10.34
CA SER A 149 -9.82 50.03 10.07
C SER A 149 -9.69 51.52 10.41
N ALA A 150 -10.80 52.26 10.44
CA ALA A 150 -10.84 53.65 10.88
C ALA A 150 -11.00 53.79 12.40
N ALA A 151 -11.21 52.68 13.13
CA ALA A 151 -11.47 52.73 14.55
C ALA A 151 -10.23 53.07 15.37
N SER A 152 -10.44 53.87 16.42
CA SER A 152 -9.37 54.16 17.38
C SER A 152 -9.18 53.00 18.34
N ASN A 153 -10.26 52.26 18.63
CA ASN A 153 -10.25 51.13 19.53
C ASN A 153 -10.85 49.85 18.90
N VAL A 154 -10.09 48.76 18.96
CA VAL A 154 -10.41 47.46 18.34
C VAL A 154 -9.89 46.30 19.19
N ILE A 155 -10.68 45.23 19.27
CA ILE A 155 -10.24 43.90 19.72
C ILE A 155 -10.46 42.95 18.55
N ALA A 156 -9.41 42.23 18.13
CA ALA A 156 -9.45 41.28 17.04
C ALA A 156 -8.79 39.96 17.44
N GLY A 157 -9.43 38.86 17.04
CA GLY A 157 -8.85 37.51 17.12
C GLY A 157 -8.72 36.93 15.72
N VAL A 158 -7.53 36.46 15.36
CA VAL A 158 -7.28 35.75 14.10
C VAL A 158 -6.77 34.36 14.43
N LEU A 159 -7.41 33.35 13.87
CA LEU A 159 -6.91 31.97 13.89
C LEU A 159 -6.37 31.63 12.50
N GLU A 160 -5.07 31.43 12.40
CA GLU A 160 -4.40 31.03 11.16
C GLU A 160 -4.17 29.51 11.17
N VAL A 161 -4.48 28.84 10.06
CA VAL A 161 -4.01 27.47 9.83
C VAL A 161 -2.51 27.54 9.60
N THR A 162 -1.72 26.78 10.37
CA THR A 162 -0.30 26.65 10.07
C THR A 162 -0.12 25.61 8.99
N ASP A 163 0.63 25.94 7.95
CA ASP A 163 0.95 24.99 6.89
C ASP A 163 1.57 23.72 7.48
N HIS A 164 0.98 22.60 7.10
CA HIS A 164 1.46 21.29 7.49
C HIS A 164 2.47 20.80 6.45
N ASP A 165 3.72 20.60 6.88
CA ASP A 165 4.75 19.97 6.04
C ASP A 165 4.34 18.53 5.70
N ALA A 166 3.86 18.36 4.47
CA ALA A 166 3.46 17.08 3.90
C ALA A 166 4.52 16.53 2.93
N ALA A 167 5.73 17.07 2.90
CA ALA A 167 6.76 16.61 1.99
C ALA A 167 7.27 15.21 2.42
N PRO A 168 7.16 14.20 1.53
CA PRO A 168 7.67 12.86 1.83
C PRO A 168 9.20 12.89 1.94
N GLU A 169 9.73 11.98 2.76
CA GLU A 169 11.17 11.82 2.94
C GLU A 169 11.62 10.44 2.44
N LYS A 170 12.90 10.37 2.05
CA LYS A 170 13.54 9.14 1.64
C LYS A 170 13.88 8.29 2.87
N THR A 171 13.08 7.26 3.10
CA THR A 171 13.35 6.24 4.11
C THR A 171 14.14 5.10 3.47
N GLN A 172 15.34 4.81 3.96
CA GLN A 172 16.16 3.72 3.44
C GLN A 172 15.55 2.36 3.80
N ILE A 173 15.43 1.47 2.80
CA ILE A 173 14.95 0.10 3.01
C ILE A 173 16.04 -0.75 3.67
N PHE A 174 17.29 -0.58 3.23
CA PHE A 174 18.45 -1.34 3.70
C PHE A 174 19.29 -0.52 4.69
N ALA A 175 20.20 -1.20 5.38
CA ALA A 175 21.20 -0.54 6.21
C ALA A 175 22.11 0.35 5.35
N ALA A 176 22.53 1.49 5.93
CA ALA A 176 23.41 2.42 5.26
C ALA A 176 24.68 1.70 4.78
N ASN A 177 24.94 1.73 3.47
CA ASN A 177 26.07 1.10 2.79
C ASN A 177 26.07 -0.45 2.77
N ASP A 178 24.97 -1.11 3.13
CA ASP A 178 24.88 -2.58 3.10
C ASP A 178 23.48 -3.06 2.69
N VAL A 179 23.31 -3.34 1.39
CA VAL A 179 22.07 -3.89 0.81
C VAL A 179 21.76 -5.32 1.28
N SER A 180 22.71 -5.99 1.94
CA SER A 180 22.49 -7.32 2.52
C SER A 180 21.87 -7.28 3.92
N LYS A 181 21.78 -6.09 4.55
CA LYS A 181 21.27 -5.91 5.92
C LYS A 181 20.02 -5.04 5.96
N CYS A 182 19.09 -5.41 6.84
CA CYS A 182 17.91 -4.61 7.13
C CYS A 182 18.21 -3.75 8.35
N ASN A 183 17.67 -2.53 8.39
CA ASN A 183 17.70 -1.73 9.60
C ASN A 183 16.87 -2.42 10.69
N PRO A 184 17.34 -2.41 11.95
CA PRO A 184 16.57 -3.00 13.05
C PRO A 184 15.28 -2.21 13.30
N ALA A 185 14.22 -2.92 13.72
CA ALA A 185 12.99 -2.31 14.22
C ALA A 185 13.32 -1.38 15.38
N ASN A 186 12.77 -0.16 15.38
CA ASN A 186 12.84 0.69 16.57
C ASN A 186 11.75 0.27 17.57
N ARG A 187 12.01 -0.75 18.39
CA ARG A 187 11.04 -1.29 19.39
C ARG A 187 11.02 -0.53 20.71
N ASP A 188 11.05 0.80 20.66
CA ASP A 188 10.91 1.64 21.85
C ASP A 188 9.43 1.81 22.27
N ALA A 189 9.19 2.64 23.30
CA ALA A 189 7.85 2.92 23.81
C ALA A 189 6.93 3.65 22.81
N THR A 190 7.48 4.15 21.70
CA THR A 190 6.74 4.81 20.61
C THR A 190 6.55 3.89 19.40
N TRP A 191 6.90 2.60 19.53
CA TRP A 191 6.82 1.64 18.44
C TRP A 191 5.40 1.53 17.87
N ARG A 192 5.30 1.72 16.56
CA ARG A 192 4.13 1.36 15.76
C ARG A 192 4.57 0.57 14.54
N ALA A 193 3.88 -0.51 14.23
CA ALA A 193 4.28 -1.39 13.13
C ALA A 193 4.22 -0.69 11.75
N ASP A 194 3.33 0.29 11.59
CA ASP A 194 3.12 1.10 10.39
C ASP A 194 4.01 2.35 10.32
N ALA A 195 4.85 2.59 11.34
CA ALA A 195 5.85 3.65 11.34
C ALA A 195 6.81 3.48 10.16
N ALA A 196 7.24 4.59 9.57
CA ALA A 196 8.14 4.62 8.41
C ALA A 196 9.35 3.68 8.52
N PRO A 197 10.15 3.68 9.61
CA PRO A 197 11.29 2.78 9.74
C PRO A 197 10.92 1.29 9.85
N ASN A 198 9.79 0.98 10.49
CA ASN A 198 9.34 -0.40 10.68
C ASN A 198 8.76 -0.98 9.38
N LEU A 199 8.03 -0.17 8.61
CA LEU A 199 7.59 -0.52 7.27
C LEU A 199 8.78 -0.78 6.33
N ALA A 200 9.81 0.07 6.39
CA ALA A 200 11.03 -0.11 5.61
C ALA A 200 11.76 -1.42 5.96
N GLN A 201 11.82 -1.78 7.24
CA GLN A 201 12.34 -3.08 7.66
C GLN A 201 11.49 -4.25 7.14
N THR A 202 10.17 -4.21 7.29
CA THR A 202 9.30 -5.29 6.79
C THR A 202 9.49 -5.49 5.28
N LEU A 203 9.62 -4.41 4.52
CA LEU A 203 9.88 -4.48 3.08
C LEU A 203 11.30 -4.98 2.76
N CYS A 204 12.29 -4.67 3.59
CA CYS A 204 13.62 -5.24 3.48
C CYS A 204 13.63 -6.76 3.74
N GLU A 205 12.94 -7.21 4.79
CA GLU A 205 12.80 -8.63 5.11
C GLU A 205 12.04 -9.36 4.00
N LEU A 206 11.02 -8.73 3.42
CA LEU A 206 10.29 -9.25 2.25
C LEU A 206 11.20 -9.40 1.03
N LYS A 207 12.05 -8.41 0.75
CA LYS A 207 13.04 -8.46 -0.35
C LYS A 207 14.09 -9.56 -0.18
N LYS A 208 14.29 -10.03 1.05
CA LYS A 208 15.20 -11.14 1.38
C LYS A 208 14.51 -12.49 1.43
N VAL A 209 13.19 -12.54 1.31
CA VAL A 209 12.52 -13.81 1.03
C VAL A 209 13.04 -14.25 -0.32
N ASP A 210 13.83 -15.33 -0.34
CA ASP A 210 14.27 -15.96 -1.57
C ASP A 210 13.04 -16.07 -2.48
N SER A 211 13.16 -15.51 -3.69
CA SER A 211 12.07 -15.60 -4.64
C SER A 211 11.75 -17.09 -4.77
N ILE A 212 10.57 -17.48 -4.30
CA ILE A 212 10.05 -18.83 -4.52
C ILE A 212 9.57 -18.87 -5.97
N VAL A 213 10.50 -18.63 -6.90
CA VAL A 213 10.33 -19.10 -8.26
C VAL A 213 10.56 -20.60 -8.16
N GLY A 214 9.50 -21.32 -7.79
CA GLY A 214 9.44 -22.74 -8.10
C GLY A 214 9.82 -22.89 -9.57
N ARG A 215 10.77 -23.78 -9.86
CA ARG A 215 11.26 -24.04 -11.21
C ARG A 215 10.06 -24.18 -12.15
N ARG A 216 9.94 -23.30 -13.14
CA ARG A 216 8.80 -23.29 -14.08
C ARG A 216 9.10 -24.24 -15.22
N TYR A 217 8.98 -25.54 -14.99
CA TYR A 217 9.29 -26.58 -15.98
C TYR A 217 8.62 -26.33 -17.35
N HIS A 218 7.38 -25.81 -17.37
CA HIS A 218 6.66 -25.50 -18.60
C HIS A 218 7.24 -24.32 -19.42
N LYS A 219 8.21 -23.55 -18.89
CA LYS A 219 8.90 -22.45 -19.60
C LYS A 219 10.33 -22.80 -20.02
N GLU A 220 10.79 -24.00 -19.68
CA GLU A 220 12.11 -24.50 -20.05
C GLU A 220 12.03 -25.36 -21.31
N ASN A 221 13.18 -25.70 -21.90
CA ASN A 221 13.26 -26.68 -22.96
C ASN A 221 13.51 -28.07 -22.37
N ALA A 222 13.00 -29.12 -23.01
CA ALA A 222 13.17 -30.52 -22.57
C ALA A 222 14.64 -30.91 -22.29
N ALA A 223 15.60 -30.35 -23.05
CA ALA A 223 17.04 -30.58 -22.84
C ALA A 223 17.54 -30.16 -21.45
N GLN A 224 16.88 -29.21 -20.78
CA GLN A 224 17.25 -28.69 -19.46
C GLN A 224 16.86 -29.65 -18.32
N PHE A 225 16.05 -30.68 -18.61
CA PHE A 225 15.57 -31.64 -17.61
C PHE A 225 16.58 -32.75 -17.28
N VAL A 226 17.63 -32.92 -18.07
CA VAL A 226 18.63 -34.01 -17.93
C VAL A 226 19.33 -34.00 -16.56
N GLY A 227 19.52 -32.80 -15.98
CA GLY A 227 20.13 -32.64 -14.66
C GLY A 227 19.19 -32.89 -13.47
N ASP A 228 17.89 -33.07 -13.72
CA ASP A 228 16.87 -33.13 -12.68
C ASP A 228 16.60 -34.56 -12.22
N SER A 229 17.23 -34.96 -11.12
CA SER A 229 17.09 -36.32 -10.57
C SER A 229 15.68 -36.65 -10.09
N GLU A 230 14.92 -35.66 -9.61
CA GLU A 230 13.56 -35.87 -9.14
C GLU A 230 12.62 -36.09 -10.32
N LEU A 231 12.70 -35.23 -11.33
CA LEU A 231 11.97 -35.41 -12.57
C LEU A 231 12.32 -36.74 -13.25
N MET A 232 13.59 -37.16 -13.26
CA MET A 232 13.97 -38.47 -13.82
C MET A 232 13.33 -39.63 -13.06
N THR A 233 13.20 -39.51 -11.74
CA THR A 233 12.52 -40.52 -10.91
C THR A 233 11.03 -40.57 -11.26
N ILE A 234 10.37 -39.42 -11.35
CA ILE A 234 8.95 -39.32 -11.71
C ILE A 234 8.70 -39.90 -13.11
N LEU A 235 9.49 -39.50 -14.11
CA LEU A 235 9.35 -40.02 -15.48
C LEU A 235 9.63 -41.52 -15.56
N SER A 236 10.55 -42.05 -14.75
CA SER A 236 10.81 -43.49 -14.67
C SER A 236 9.61 -44.24 -14.11
N GLU A 237 9.00 -43.76 -13.03
CA GLU A 237 7.80 -44.34 -12.44
C GLU A 237 6.60 -44.26 -13.40
N LEU A 238 6.42 -43.12 -14.10
CA LEU A 238 5.37 -42.96 -15.11
C LEU A 238 5.57 -43.88 -16.32
N ASN A 239 6.82 -44.07 -16.75
CA ASN A 239 7.12 -44.95 -17.89
C ASN A 239 6.95 -46.44 -17.50
N SER A 240 7.39 -46.82 -16.30
CA SER A 240 7.22 -48.17 -15.77
C SER A 240 7.41 -48.18 -14.24
N PRO A 241 6.32 -48.38 -13.46
CA PRO A 241 6.36 -48.31 -12.02
C PRO A 241 7.42 -49.22 -11.38
N GLY A 242 8.15 -48.71 -10.39
CA GLY A 242 9.24 -49.42 -9.70
C GLY A 242 10.57 -49.48 -10.45
N THR A 243 10.67 -48.87 -11.64
CA THR A 243 11.92 -48.82 -12.39
C THR A 243 12.85 -47.74 -11.85
N LYS A 244 14.13 -48.06 -11.68
CA LYS A 244 15.14 -47.09 -11.23
C LYS A 244 15.38 -45.99 -12.27
N ALA A 245 15.62 -44.78 -11.79
CA ALA A 245 16.00 -43.65 -12.62
C ALA A 245 17.28 -43.96 -13.45
N PRO A 246 17.33 -43.59 -14.74
CA PRO A 246 18.49 -43.80 -15.59
C PRO A 246 19.73 -43.06 -15.07
N LYS A 247 20.90 -43.69 -15.22
CA LYS A 247 22.17 -43.15 -14.71
C LYS A 247 22.96 -42.40 -15.77
N THR A 248 22.89 -42.85 -17.02
CA THR A 248 23.66 -42.23 -18.11
C THR A 248 22.90 -41.05 -18.70
N GLU A 249 23.64 -40.05 -19.21
CA GLU A 249 23.04 -38.87 -19.84
C GLU A 249 22.19 -39.23 -21.07
N GLN A 250 22.61 -40.24 -21.83
CA GLN A 250 21.90 -40.70 -23.02
C GLN A 250 20.56 -41.36 -22.69
N GLU A 251 20.51 -42.21 -21.65
CA GLU A 251 19.27 -42.82 -21.17
C GLU A 251 18.31 -41.77 -20.58
N LYS A 252 18.84 -40.77 -19.87
CA LYS A 252 18.04 -39.64 -19.36
C LYS A 252 17.38 -38.85 -20.48
N LYS A 253 18.14 -38.49 -21.52
CA LYS A 253 17.60 -37.81 -22.72
C LYS A 253 16.53 -38.66 -23.41
N ALA A 254 16.77 -39.96 -23.56
CA ALA A 254 15.80 -40.88 -24.16
C ALA A 254 14.50 -40.96 -23.35
N LEU A 255 14.58 -40.99 -22.02
CA LEU A 255 13.41 -40.98 -21.14
C LEU A 255 12.63 -39.66 -21.25
N ILE A 256 13.32 -38.52 -21.24
CA ILE A 256 12.69 -37.20 -21.39
C ILE A 256 11.91 -37.12 -22.72
N HIS A 257 12.53 -37.56 -23.82
CA HIS A 257 11.92 -37.46 -25.15
C HIS A 257 10.70 -38.38 -25.35
N LYS A 258 10.44 -39.34 -24.44
CA LYS A 258 9.20 -40.10 -24.45
C LYS A 258 7.99 -39.28 -24.00
N PHE A 259 8.22 -38.29 -23.15
CA PHE A 259 7.16 -37.49 -22.53
C PHE A 259 7.09 -36.06 -23.06
N PHE A 260 8.21 -35.53 -23.54
CA PHE A 260 8.32 -34.13 -23.96
C PHE A 260 8.90 -34.01 -25.36
N PRO A 261 8.38 -33.08 -26.19
CA PRO A 261 8.98 -32.79 -27.49
C PRO A 261 10.42 -32.32 -27.35
N GLN A 262 11.30 -32.84 -28.21
CA GLN A 262 12.70 -32.42 -28.26
C GLN A 262 12.85 -31.04 -28.93
N ASP A 263 12.03 -30.75 -29.92
CA ASP A 263 12.06 -29.48 -30.63
C ASP A 263 11.53 -28.34 -29.73
N PRO A 264 12.30 -27.26 -29.51
CA PRO A 264 11.86 -26.15 -28.65
C PRO A 264 10.57 -25.47 -29.12
N THR A 265 10.29 -25.45 -30.42
CA THR A 265 9.06 -24.84 -30.97
C THR A 265 7.85 -25.71 -30.69
N ALA A 266 8.01 -27.03 -30.86
CA ALA A 266 6.99 -28.01 -30.48
C ALA A 266 6.74 -27.99 -28.98
N PHE A 267 7.80 -27.98 -28.15
CA PHE A 267 7.67 -27.87 -26.69
C PHE A 267 6.90 -26.61 -26.28
N LYS A 268 7.27 -25.46 -26.86
CA LYS A 268 6.56 -24.20 -26.60
C LYS A 268 5.08 -24.31 -26.96
N THR A 269 4.75 -24.89 -28.10
CA THR A 269 3.36 -24.96 -28.58
C THR A 269 2.54 -25.95 -27.76
N GLU A 270 3.06 -27.15 -27.53
CA GLU A 270 2.35 -28.26 -26.90
C GLU A 270 2.32 -28.20 -25.37
N ILE A 271 3.32 -27.56 -24.75
CA ILE A 271 3.43 -27.48 -23.29
C ILE A 271 3.23 -26.04 -22.82
N THR A 272 4.10 -25.11 -23.22
CA THR A 272 4.05 -23.74 -22.68
C THR A 272 2.74 -23.04 -23.04
N ASP A 273 2.42 -22.96 -24.32
CA ASP A 273 1.25 -22.25 -24.82
C ASP A 273 -0.04 -23.00 -24.44
N ALA A 274 0.00 -24.34 -24.37
CA ALA A 274 -1.12 -25.13 -23.86
C ALA A 274 -1.49 -24.78 -22.42
N VAL A 275 -0.50 -24.57 -21.54
CA VAL A 275 -0.74 -24.26 -20.12
C VAL A 275 -1.01 -22.76 -19.89
N GLU A 276 -0.34 -21.89 -20.65
CA GLU A 276 -0.40 -20.44 -20.42
C GLU A 276 -1.44 -19.70 -21.26
N LYS A 277 -1.77 -20.18 -22.46
CA LYS A 277 -2.56 -19.43 -23.45
C LYS A 277 -3.84 -20.12 -23.88
N THR A 278 -3.87 -21.45 -23.89
CA THR A 278 -5.08 -22.17 -24.30
C THR A 278 -6.18 -21.95 -23.29
N GLU A 279 -7.28 -21.36 -23.74
CA GLU A 279 -8.44 -21.11 -22.90
C GLU A 279 -9.26 -22.38 -22.73
N ILE A 280 -9.46 -22.80 -21.48
CA ILE A 280 -10.50 -23.75 -21.11
C ILE A 280 -11.80 -22.96 -21.00
N SER A 281 -12.79 -23.35 -21.79
CA SER A 281 -14.14 -22.78 -21.74
C SER A 281 -15.14 -23.93 -21.73
N ILE A 282 -15.57 -24.33 -20.53
CA ILE A 282 -16.53 -25.42 -20.35
C ILE A 282 -17.75 -24.95 -19.56
N LYS A 283 -18.85 -25.67 -19.71
CA LYS A 283 -20.07 -25.46 -18.92
C LYS A 283 -20.39 -26.73 -18.17
N ILE A 284 -20.31 -26.68 -16.84
CA ILE A 284 -20.71 -27.77 -15.96
C ILE A 284 -22.09 -27.42 -15.41
N ARG A 285 -23.12 -28.15 -15.86
CA ARG A 285 -24.54 -27.82 -15.62
C ARG A 285 -24.88 -26.40 -16.10
N GLU A 286 -25.07 -25.46 -15.17
CA GLU A 286 -25.39 -24.06 -15.46
C GLU A 286 -24.20 -23.11 -15.27
N LYS A 287 -23.10 -23.57 -14.66
CA LYS A 287 -21.94 -22.75 -14.34
C LYS A 287 -20.95 -22.72 -15.51
N PRO A 288 -20.74 -21.56 -16.15
CA PRO A 288 -19.65 -21.39 -17.10
C PRO A 288 -18.32 -21.24 -16.34
N ILE A 289 -17.31 -21.97 -16.76
CA ILE A 289 -15.94 -21.81 -16.26
C ILE A 289 -15.04 -21.46 -17.44
N LYS A 290 -14.29 -20.36 -17.31
CA LYS A 290 -13.45 -19.81 -18.37
C LYS A 290 -12.10 -19.36 -17.81
N GLY A 291 -11.01 -19.78 -18.44
CA GLY A 291 -9.66 -19.39 -18.04
C GLY A 291 -8.59 -20.31 -18.61
N THR A 292 -7.32 -19.94 -18.48
CA THR A 292 -6.21 -20.79 -18.86
C THR A 292 -5.91 -21.82 -17.76
N PRO A 293 -5.27 -22.97 -18.06
CA PRO A 293 -4.91 -23.95 -17.04
C PRO A 293 -4.15 -23.36 -15.86
N ILE A 294 -3.19 -22.46 -16.11
CA ILE A 294 -2.43 -21.81 -15.04
C ILE A 294 -3.26 -20.85 -14.17
N ALA A 295 -4.26 -20.19 -14.76
CA ALA A 295 -5.15 -19.30 -14.01
C ALA A 295 -6.16 -20.08 -13.16
N LEU A 296 -6.54 -21.27 -13.61
CA LEU A 296 -7.46 -22.16 -12.90
C LEU A 296 -6.75 -23.04 -11.87
N ALA A 297 -5.46 -23.32 -12.02
CA ALA A 297 -4.69 -24.17 -11.13
C ALA A 297 -4.76 -23.71 -9.67
N GLY A 298 -5.07 -24.64 -8.76
CA GLY A 298 -5.19 -24.36 -7.33
C GLY A 298 -6.49 -23.64 -6.91
N THR A 299 -7.40 -23.35 -7.84
CA THR A 299 -8.73 -22.79 -7.54
C THR A 299 -9.78 -23.90 -7.41
N ALA A 300 -10.92 -23.58 -6.78
CA ALA A 300 -12.07 -24.48 -6.74
C ALA A 300 -12.60 -24.81 -8.15
N ASP A 301 -12.66 -23.80 -9.02
CA ASP A 301 -13.09 -23.95 -10.42
C ASP A 301 -12.13 -24.85 -11.21
N GLY A 302 -10.82 -24.75 -10.97
CA GLY A 302 -9.83 -25.64 -11.57
C GLY A 302 -9.99 -27.10 -11.13
N ALA A 303 -10.36 -27.36 -9.87
CA ALA A 303 -10.65 -28.71 -9.40
C ALA A 303 -11.91 -29.29 -10.08
N GLU A 304 -12.96 -28.50 -10.27
CA GLU A 304 -14.16 -28.90 -11.02
C GLU A 304 -13.85 -29.21 -12.48
N VAL A 305 -13.03 -28.38 -13.13
CA VAL A 305 -12.55 -28.59 -14.51
C VAL A 305 -11.76 -29.88 -14.63
N LEU A 306 -10.82 -30.14 -13.71
CA LEU A 306 -10.01 -31.37 -13.72
C LEU A 306 -10.90 -32.61 -13.55
N ALA A 307 -11.83 -32.58 -12.60
CA ALA A 307 -12.79 -33.66 -12.38
C ALA A 307 -13.67 -33.90 -13.62
N TYR A 308 -14.10 -32.83 -14.30
CA TYR A 308 -14.87 -32.92 -15.54
C TYR A 308 -14.10 -33.62 -16.66
N TYR A 309 -12.85 -33.24 -16.92
CA TYR A 309 -12.03 -33.87 -17.96
C TYR A 309 -11.67 -35.33 -17.61
N LEU A 310 -11.34 -35.62 -16.35
CA LEU A 310 -11.13 -37.01 -15.90
C LEU A 310 -12.37 -37.88 -16.11
N GLY A 311 -13.56 -37.36 -15.77
CA GLY A 311 -14.82 -38.06 -16.00
C GLY A 311 -15.13 -38.26 -17.49
N LYS A 312 -14.76 -37.29 -18.34
CA LYS A 312 -14.94 -37.37 -19.78
C LYS A 312 -14.02 -38.41 -20.42
N ASP A 313 -12.77 -38.50 -19.99
CA ASP A 313 -11.79 -39.46 -20.54
C ASP A 313 -12.08 -40.92 -20.13
N LEU A 314 -12.88 -41.12 -19.07
CA LEU A 314 -13.33 -42.44 -18.60
C LEU A 314 -14.61 -42.93 -19.31
N ALA A 315 -15.28 -42.08 -20.11
CA ALA A 315 -16.54 -42.36 -20.78
C ALA A 315 -16.33 -42.69 -22.27
#